data_AF-A0A0G0Z4J1-F1
#
_entry.id   AF-A0A0G0Z4J1-F1
#
_cell.length_a   1.000
_cell.length_b   1.000
_cell.length_c   1.000
_cell.angle_alpha   90.00
_cell.angle_beta   90.00
_cell.angle_gamma   90.00
#
_symmetry.space_group_name_H-M   'P 1'
#
loop_
_entity.id
_entity.type
_entity.pdbx_description
1 polymer ?
#
loop_
_entity_poly.entity_id
_entity_poly.type
_entity_poly.pdbx_seq_one_letter_code
_entity_poly.pdbx_strand_id
1 'polypeptide(L)'
;MVESTYPIPSTKTEFPLLALRDMVVFPGVQVGILVKRQKSIMALEAAMSRDKMMVFTTQKTKDAEEPKNQDLYQIGTVGQIKEVLKSPDETVRVVVEGMRRVEIKEFVQTDPFFKV
;
A
#
# COMPACT_ATOMS: atom_id res chain seq x y z
N MET A 1 -7.54 38.28 -24.15
CA MET A 1 -7.99 37.83 -22.81
C MET A 1 -7.89 36.31 -22.80
N VAL A 2 -7.27 35.80 -21.76
CA VAL A 2 -6.62 34.49 -21.62
C VAL A 2 -7.59 33.35 -21.38
N GLU A 3 -7.27 32.15 -21.85
CA GLU A 3 -7.33 30.92 -21.04
C GLU A 3 -6.52 29.81 -21.74
N SER A 4 -5.26 29.72 -21.34
CA SER A 4 -4.36 28.62 -21.67
C SER A 4 -4.63 27.49 -20.68
N THR A 5 -5.51 26.55 -21.02
CA THR A 5 -5.62 25.30 -20.27
C THR A 5 -4.52 24.37 -20.76
N TYR A 6 -3.35 24.46 -20.13
CA TYR A 6 -2.36 23.40 -20.22
C TYR A 6 -3.00 22.12 -19.66
N PRO A 7 -3.04 20.99 -20.39
CA PRO A 7 -3.33 19.72 -19.77
C PRO A 7 -2.23 19.48 -18.74
N ILE A 8 -2.56 19.61 -17.46
CA ILE A 8 -1.70 19.15 -16.39
C ILE A 8 -1.54 17.65 -16.67
N PRO A 9 -0.34 17.12 -16.95
CA PRO A 9 -0.19 15.68 -17.01
C PRO A 9 -0.47 15.17 -15.60
N SER A 10 -1.71 14.76 -15.36
CA SER A 10 -2.09 14.04 -14.16
C SER A 10 -1.48 12.67 -14.30
N THR A 11 -0.18 12.55 -14.03
CA THR A 11 0.42 11.25 -13.74
C THR A 11 -0.26 10.75 -12.47
N LYS A 12 -1.43 10.12 -12.63
CA LYS A 12 -2.09 9.31 -11.61
C LYS A 12 -1.12 8.16 -11.34
N THR A 13 -0.30 8.32 -10.32
CA THR A 13 0.64 7.27 -9.92
C THR A 13 -0.10 6.32 -8.99
N GLU A 14 -0.52 5.20 -9.55
CA GLU A 14 -1.22 4.15 -8.81
C GLU A 14 -0.24 3.22 -8.10
N PHE A 15 -0.52 2.92 -6.83
CA PHE A 15 0.25 2.02 -5.99
C PHE A 15 -0.62 0.91 -5.42
N PRO A 16 -0.10 -0.33 -5.37
CA PRO A 16 -0.69 -1.36 -4.51
C PRO A 16 -0.68 -0.92 -3.05
N LEU A 17 -1.76 -1.23 -2.34
CA LEU A 17 -1.94 -0.86 -0.95
C LEU A 17 -1.96 -2.09 -0.04
N LEU A 18 -1.24 -1.99 1.07
CA LEU A 18 -1.23 -2.99 2.14
C LEU A 18 -1.83 -2.39 3.41
N ALA A 19 -2.97 -2.96 3.82
CA ALA A 19 -3.68 -2.57 5.03
C ALA A 19 -3.10 -3.28 6.27
N LEU A 20 -2.43 -2.51 7.12
CA LEU A 20 -1.85 -2.95 8.39
C LEU A 20 -2.90 -2.88 9.51
N ARG A 21 -2.85 -3.83 10.44
CA ARG A 21 -3.79 -3.89 11.58
C ARG A 21 -3.17 -3.31 12.85
N ASP A 22 -1.95 -3.75 13.19
CA ASP A 22 -1.36 -3.51 14.51
C ASP A 22 -0.17 -2.54 14.51
N MET A 23 0.17 -1.96 13.35
CA MET A 23 1.33 -1.07 13.23
C MET A 23 1.16 -0.02 12.14
N VAL A 24 1.87 1.11 12.31
CA VAL A 24 1.98 2.19 11.33
C VAL A 24 3.43 2.30 10.88
N VAL A 25 3.67 2.39 9.57
CA VAL A 25 5.01 2.62 9.01
C VAL A 25 5.27 4.11 8.90
N PHE A 26 6.38 4.59 9.46
CA PHE A 26 6.80 5.98 9.35
C PHE A 26 7.92 6.16 8.30
N PRO A 27 8.02 7.34 7.68
CA PRO A 27 9.18 7.70 6.84
C PRO A 27 10.52 7.53 7.58
N GLY A 28 11.53 7.00 6.90
CA GLY A 28 12.87 6.76 7.43
C GLY A 28 13.02 5.50 8.29
N VAL A 29 11.94 4.72 8.49
CA VAL A 29 11.95 3.50 9.30
C VAL A 29 11.97 2.27 8.39
N GLN A 30 12.86 1.32 8.69
CA GLN A 30 12.84 -0.02 8.12
C GLN A 30 12.13 -0.98 9.07
N VAL A 31 11.14 -1.72 8.58
CA VAL A 31 10.34 -2.65 9.39
C VAL A 31 10.06 -3.95 8.64
N GLY A 32 10.06 -5.05 9.38
CA GLY A 32 9.65 -6.37 8.89
C GLY A 32 8.16 -6.60 9.15
N ILE A 33 7.40 -6.92 8.11
CA ILE A 33 5.96 -7.18 8.16
C ILE A 33 5.71 -8.64 7.76
N LEU A 34 4.85 -9.33 8.51
CA LEU A 34 4.36 -10.67 8.17
C LEU A 34 3.03 -10.55 7.44
N VAL A 35 2.96 -11.11 6.23
CA VAL A 35 1.80 -11.10 5.36
C VAL A 35 1.25 -12.52 5.23
N LYS A 36 -0.02 -12.70 5.60
CA LYS A 36 -0.72 -14.00 5.56
C LYS A 36 -1.95 -14.01 4.65
N ARG A 37 -2.59 -12.86 4.46
CA ARG A 37 -3.83 -12.76 3.67
C ARG A 37 -3.51 -12.79 2.19
N GLN A 38 -4.20 -13.64 1.44
CA GLN A 38 -4.07 -13.77 -0.02
C GLN A 38 -4.15 -12.41 -0.74
N LYS A 39 -5.14 -11.57 -0.42
CA LYS A 39 -5.23 -10.19 -0.98
C LYS A 39 -3.97 -9.35 -0.78
N SER A 40 -3.34 -9.45 0.39
CA SER A 40 -2.12 -8.71 0.70
C SER A 40 -0.89 -9.30 0.00
N ILE A 41 -0.85 -10.62 -0.19
CA ILE A 41 0.19 -11.29 -0.98
C ILE A 41 0.08 -10.87 -2.46
N MET A 42 -1.13 -10.82 -3.02
CA MET A 42 -1.35 -10.34 -4.39
C MET A 42 -0.94 -8.88 -4.58
N ALA A 43 -1.22 -8.00 -3.61
CA ALA A 43 -0.73 -6.62 -3.64
C ALA A 43 0.81 -6.55 -3.64
N LEU A 44 1.44 -7.38 -2.81
CA LEU A 44 2.90 -7.46 -2.72
C LEU A 44 3.51 -7.93 -4.05
N GLU A 45 2.96 -8.97 -4.66
CA GLU A 45 3.43 -9.48 -5.95
C GLU A 45 3.24 -8.44 -7.07
N ALA A 46 2.10 -7.74 -7.08
CA ALA A 46 1.88 -6.63 -8.01
C ALA A 46 2.92 -5.52 -7.85
N ALA A 47 3.29 -5.17 -6.62
CA ALA A 47 4.32 -4.17 -6.36
C ALA A 47 5.72 -4.64 -6.78
N MET A 48 6.04 -5.90 -6.51
CA MET A 48 7.31 -6.53 -6.92
C MET A 48 7.47 -6.60 -8.44
N SER A 49 6.37 -6.64 -9.20
CA SER A 49 6.36 -6.62 -10.67
C SER A 49 6.56 -5.23 -11.29
N ARG A 50 6.48 -4.15 -10.49
CA ARG A 50 6.68 -2.76 -10.91
C ARG A 50 7.93 -2.19 -10.23
N ASP A 51 7.80 -1.07 -9.52
CA ASP A 51 8.91 -0.33 -8.93
C ASP A 51 9.24 -0.72 -7.48
N LYS A 52 8.68 -1.85 -7.00
CA LYS A 52 8.78 -2.30 -5.59
C LYS A 52 8.26 -1.26 -4.59
N MET A 53 7.35 -0.39 -5.01
CA MET A 53 6.73 0.64 -4.18
C MET A 53 5.30 0.25 -3.82
N MET A 54 4.92 0.51 -2.57
CA MET A 54 3.58 0.25 -2.04
C MET A 54 3.16 1.34 -1.07
N VAL A 55 1.85 1.51 -0.92
CA VAL A 55 1.25 2.34 0.13
C VAL A 55 0.88 1.46 1.33
N PHE A 56 1.35 1.85 2.50
CA PHE A 56 0.98 1.25 3.79
C PHE A 56 0.01 2.17 4.50
N THR A 57 -1.18 1.67 4.84
CA THR A 57 -2.15 2.37 5.68
C THR A 57 -2.64 1.45 6.78
N THR A 58 -3.29 2.01 7.79
CA THR A 58 -3.88 1.24 8.89
C THR A 58 -5.40 1.13 8.76
N GLN A 59 -5.93 0.08 9.38
CA GLN A 59 -7.37 -0.08 9.56
C GLN A 59 -7.85 0.76 10.75
N LYS A 60 -9.03 1.37 10.63
CA LYS A 60 -9.70 2.12 11.70
C LYS A 60 -10.22 1.17 12.78
N THR A 61 -10.73 0.02 12.37
CA THR A 61 -11.31 -1.00 13.25
C THR A 61 -10.48 -2.27 13.16
N LYS A 62 -10.08 -2.84 14.31
CA LYS A 62 -9.22 -4.03 14.34
C LYS A 62 -9.94 -5.32 13.95
N ASP A 63 -11.26 -5.36 14.08
CA ASP A 63 -12.08 -6.58 13.98
C ASP A 63 -12.47 -6.96 12.54
N ALA A 64 -12.19 -6.11 11.55
CA ALA A 64 -12.46 -6.44 10.16
C ALA A 64 -11.40 -7.39 9.60
N GLU A 65 -11.81 -8.60 9.22
CA GLU A 65 -10.94 -9.56 8.54
C GLU A 65 -10.65 -9.14 7.10
N GLU A 66 -11.69 -8.64 6.43
CA GLU A 66 -11.66 -7.98 5.13
C GLU A 66 -12.11 -6.52 5.27
N PRO A 67 -11.18 -5.57 5.50
CA PRO A 67 -11.55 -4.16 5.59
C PRO A 67 -12.09 -3.67 4.25
N LYS A 68 -13.07 -2.78 4.26
CA LYS A 68 -13.47 -2.00 3.08
C LYS A 68 -12.62 -0.73 3.00
N ASN A 69 -12.63 -0.06 1.84
CA ASN A 69 -11.97 1.23 1.64
C ASN A 69 -12.30 2.27 2.74
N GLN A 70 -13.56 2.33 3.19
CA GLN A 70 -14.01 3.23 4.26
C GLN A 70 -13.42 2.90 5.65
N ASP A 71 -12.99 1.66 5.85
CA ASP A 71 -12.40 1.17 7.10
C ASP A 71 -10.89 1.44 7.17
N LEU A 72 -10.31 2.05 6.13
CA LEU A 72 -8.90 2.41 6.07
C LEU A 72 -8.69 3.91 6.34
N TYR A 73 -7.57 4.24 6.95
CA TYR A 73 -7.15 5.64 7.04
C TYR A 73 -6.72 6.17 5.67
N GLN A 74 -7.10 7.41 5.37
CA GLN A 74 -6.71 8.09 4.12
C GLN A 74 -5.25 8.55 4.12
N ILE A 75 -4.63 8.70 5.30
CA ILE A 75 -3.20 8.99 5.40
C ILE A 75 -2.45 7.68 5.55
N GLY A 76 -1.48 7.48 4.66
CA GLY A 76 -0.58 6.34 4.67
C GLY A 76 0.87 6.75 4.43
N THR A 77 1.71 5.76 4.22
CA THR A 77 3.13 5.94 3.91
C THR A 77 3.45 5.17 2.64
N VAL A 78 4.02 5.84 1.64
CA VAL A 78 4.70 5.14 0.54
C VAL A 78 5.98 4.56 1.11
N GLY A 79 6.21 3.26 0.86
CA GLY A 79 7.44 2.58 1.19
C GLY A 79 7.93 1.70 0.05
N GLN A 80 9.22 1.39 0.11
CA GLN A 80 9.88 0.51 -0.84
C GLN A 80 10.11 -0.86 -0.20
N ILE A 81 9.80 -1.92 -0.93
CA ILE A 81 10.12 -3.29 -0.56
C ILE A 81 11.62 -3.51 -0.75
N LYS A 82 12.30 -3.85 0.33
CA LYS A 82 13.74 -4.16 0.33
C LYS A 82 13.98 -5.65 0.16
N GLU A 83 13.25 -6.47 0.92
CA GLU A 83 13.43 -7.93 0.93
C GLU A 83 12.10 -8.64 1.05
N VAL A 84 11.99 -9.81 0.43
CA VAL A 84 10.84 -10.71 0.52
C VAL A 84 11.35 -12.12 0.80
N LEU A 85 10.87 -12.71 1.89
CA LEU A 85 11.18 -14.07 2.30
C LEU A 85 9.86 -14.85 2.34
N LYS A 86 9.70 -15.80 1.42
CA LYS A 86 8.55 -16.71 1.40
C LYS A 86 8.88 -17.90 2.32
N SER A 87 8.04 -18.12 3.32
CA SER A 87 8.13 -19.30 4.19
C SER A 87 7.36 -20.47 3.57
N PRO A 88 7.71 -21.72 3.90
CA PRO A 88 7.03 -22.92 3.40
C PRO A 88 5.60 -23.09 3.93
N ASP A 89 5.18 -22.30 4.93
CA ASP A 89 3.86 -22.29 5.55
C ASP A 89 2.89 -21.27 4.89
N GLU A 90 3.18 -20.84 3.67
CA GLU A 90 2.47 -19.78 2.93
C GLU A 90 2.51 -18.37 3.56
N THR A 91 3.27 -18.18 4.64
CA THR A 91 3.52 -16.84 5.20
C THR A 91 4.62 -16.13 4.39
N VAL A 92 4.43 -14.85 4.09
CA VAL A 92 5.47 -14.03 3.45
C VAL A 92 5.96 -12.97 4.43
N ARG A 93 7.25 -12.98 4.74
CA ARG A 93 7.90 -11.90 5.49
C ARG A 93 8.49 -10.90 4.52
N VAL A 94 8.08 -9.65 4.63
CA VAL A 94 8.58 -8.55 3.80
C VAL A 94 9.30 -7.52 4.67
N VAL A 95 10.46 -7.05 4.23
CA VAL A 95 11.16 -5.91 4.83
C VAL A 95 10.90 -4.68 3.96
N VAL A 96 10.39 -3.63 4.57
CA VAL A 96 10.02 -2.39 3.88
C VAL A 96 10.70 -1.19 4.52
N GLU A 97 11.03 -0.19 3.71
CA GLU A 97 11.49 1.12 4.18
C GLU A 97 10.42 2.16 3.87
N GLY A 98 9.92 2.84 4.90
CA GLY A 98 9.00 3.96 4.71
C GLY A 98 9.73 5.16 4.11
N MET A 99 9.22 5.72 3.02
CA MET A 99 9.87 6.84 2.32
C MET A 99 9.22 8.19 2.64
N ARG A 100 7.90 8.29 2.47
CA ARG A 100 7.16 9.54 2.69
C ARG A 100 5.69 9.28 3.00
N ARG A 101 5.07 10.21 3.73
CA ARG A 101 3.62 10.22 3.94
C ARG A 101 2.89 10.55 2.64
N VAL A 102 1.75 9.93 2.44
CA VAL A 102 0.86 10.17 1.30
C VAL A 102 -0.59 10.25 1.76
N GLU A 103 -1.39 10.99 1.01
CA GLU A 103 -2.84 11.04 1.16
C GLU A 103 -3.48 10.24 0.03
N ILE A 104 -4.27 9.23 0.39
CA ILE A 104 -5.05 8.38 -0.51
C ILE A 104 -6.27 9.18 -0.96
N LYS A 105 -6.29 9.60 -2.22
CA LYS A 105 -7.40 10.38 -2.80
C LYS A 105 -8.52 9.49 -3.33
N GLU A 106 -8.18 8.33 -3.86
CA GLU A 106 -9.11 7.44 -4.54
C GLU A 106 -8.66 5.99 -4.35
N PHE A 107 -9.61 5.06 -4.21
CA PHE A 107 -9.35 3.62 -4.32
C PHE A 107 -9.76 3.19 -5.72
N VAL A 108 -8.79 3.02 -6.62
CA VAL A 108 -9.05 2.65 -8.03
C VAL A 108 -9.39 1.18 -8.19
N GLN A 109 -9.06 0.35 -7.19
CA GLN A 109 -9.34 -1.09 -7.17
C GLN A 109 -9.46 -1.60 -5.73
N THR A 110 -10.40 -2.51 -5.47
CA THR A 110 -10.54 -3.20 -4.18
C THR A 110 -10.39 -4.72 -4.29
N ASP A 111 -10.58 -5.28 -5.48
CA ASP A 111 -10.42 -6.70 -5.79
C ASP A 111 -9.53 -6.87 -7.03
N PRO A 112 -8.59 -7.84 -7.07
CA PRO A 112 -8.28 -8.82 -6.02
C PRO A 112 -7.45 -8.26 -4.86
N PHE A 113 -7.02 -7.01 -4.93
CA PHE A 113 -6.34 -6.30 -3.86
C PHE A 113 -6.56 -4.79 -3.98
N PHE A 114 -6.21 -4.04 -2.91
CA PHE A 114 -6.34 -2.58 -2.91
C PHE A 114 -5.29 -1.89 -3.78
N LYS A 115 -5.74 -0.96 -4.60
CA LYS A 115 -4.89 -0.06 -5.37
C LYS A 115 -5.40 1.37 -5.24
N VAL A 116 -4.49 2.31 -5.06
CA VAL A 116 -4.74 3.74 -4.76
C VAL A 116 -3.88 4.65 -5.60
#